data_AF-A0AAU5L8R6-F1
#
_entry.id   AF-A0AAU5L8R6-F1
#
_cell.length_a   1.000
_cell.length_b   1.000
_cell.length_c   1.000
_cell.angle_alpha   90.00
_cell.angle_beta   90.00
_cell.angle_gamma   90.00
#
_symmetry.space_group_name_H-M   'P 1'
#
loop_
_entity.id
_entity.type
_entity.pdbx_description
1 polymer ?
#
loop_
_entity_poly.entity_id
_entity_poly.type
_entity_poly.pdbx_seq_one_letter_code
_entity_poly.pdbx_strand_id
1 'polypeptide(L)' 'MSRRRYVARGVPGGYRIWDNRGRRWWGDLYELCPDDLTAELNGEADPARLTALLKRYRAQKR' A
#
# COMPACT_ATOMS: atom_id res chain seq x y z
N MET A 1 1.22 19.15 10.55
CA MET A 1 0.90 18.21 9.45
C MET A 1 0.87 16.80 10.00
N SER A 2 -0.30 16.16 10.08
CA SER A 2 -0.38 14.78 10.57
C SER A 2 0.32 13.86 9.56
N ARG A 3 1.42 13.22 9.97
CA ARG A 3 2.25 12.39 9.09
C ARG A 3 1.44 11.16 8.69
N ARG A 4 1.18 10.97 7.38
CA ARG A 4 0.45 9.80 6.85
C ARG A 4 0.99 8.51 7.47
N ARG A 5 0.11 7.64 7.97
CA ARG A 5 0.49 6.41 8.64
C ARG A 5 1.16 5.45 7.66
N TYR A 6 0.53 5.22 6.51
CA TYR A 6 1.04 4.37 5.44
C TYR A 6 1.62 5.21 4.31
N VAL A 7 2.80 4.83 3.82
CA VAL A 7 3.49 5.57 2.76
C VAL A 7 4.06 4.61 1.73
N ALA A 8 3.74 4.81 0.46
CA ALA A 8 4.36 4.08 -0.63
C ALA A 8 5.82 4.51 -0.78
N ARG A 9 6.73 3.54 -0.84
CA ARG A 9 8.16 3.77 -1.04
C ARG A 9 8.65 2.90 -2.19
N GLY A 10 9.34 3.53 -3.14
CA GLY A 10 10.10 2.81 -4.15
C GLY A 10 11.26 2.06 -3.50
N VAL A 11 11.41 0.79 -3.85
CA VAL A 11 12.47 -0.11 -3.40
C VAL A 11 13.03 -0.85 -4.62
N PRO A 12 14.26 -1.41 -4.57
CA PRO A 12 14.75 -2.25 -5.65
C PRO A 12 13.77 -3.39 -5.93
N GLY A 13 13.25 -3.47 -7.16
CA GLY A 13 12.24 -4.45 -7.59
C GLY A 13 10.77 -3.98 -7.50
N GLY A 14 10.50 -2.72 -7.13
CA GLY A 14 9.15 -2.14 -7.20
C GLY A 14 8.84 -1.18 -6.06
N TYR A 15 7.70 -1.37 -5.41
CA TYR A 15 7.17 -0.51 -4.37
C TYR A 15 6.72 -1.33 -3.16
N ARG A 16 6.97 -0.78 -1.96
CA ARG A 16 6.47 -1.32 -0.69
C ARG A 16 5.80 -0.22 0.12
N ILE A 17 4.87 -0.63 0.98
CA ILE A 17 4.17 0.30 1.86
C ILE A 17 4.85 0.30 3.23
N TRP A 18 5.29 1.47 3.68
CA TRP A 18 5.87 1.69 5.00
C TRP A 18 4.80 2.12 5.99
N ASP A 19 4.63 1.39 7.09
CA ASP A 19 3.81 1.81 8.24
C ASP A 19 4.68 2.63 9.20
N ASN A 20 4.48 3.94 9.24
CA ASN A 20 5.19 4.85 10.16
C ASN A 20 4.85 4.59 11.63
N ARG A 21 3.65 4.09 11.93
CA ARG A 21 3.23 3.80 13.32
C ARG A 21 3.84 2.50 13.81
N GLY A 22 3.79 1.47 12.98
CA GLY A 22 4.39 0.16 13.27
C GLY A 22 5.90 0.07 13.00
N ARG A 23 6.49 1.09 12.36
CA ARG A 23 7.89 1.13 11.87
C ARG A 23 8.27 -0.16 11.12
N ARG A 24 7.37 -0.65 10.27
CA ARG A 24 7.51 -1.91 9.55
C ARG A 24 6.96 -1.80 8.13
N TRP A 25 7.40 -2.71 7.27
CA TRP A 25 6.79 -2.89 5.96
C TRP A 25 5.41 -3.53 6.11
N TRP A 26 4.44 -3.01 5.38
CA TRP A 26 3.08 -3.50 5.29
C TRP A 26 2.85 -4.11 3.90
N GLY A 27 2.25 -5.30 3.87
CA GLY A 27 1.92 -6.00 2.63
C GLY A 27 3.14 -6.55 1.88
N ASP A 28 2.92 -6.84 0.60
CA ASP A 28 3.90 -7.43 -0.32
C ASP A 28 4.69 -6.38 -1.11
N LEU A 29 5.62 -6.85 -1.95
CA LEU A 29 6.22 -6.04 -3.00
C LEU A 29 5.22 -5.90 -4.17
N TYR A 30 4.96 -4.65 -4.55
CA TYR A 30 4.11 -4.27 -5.66
C TYR A 30 4.96 -3.78 -6.83
N GLU A 31 4.66 -4.21 -8.05
CA GLU A 31 5.42 -3.75 -9.22
C GLU A 31 5.07 -2.30 -9.60
N LEU A 32 3.81 -1.92 -9.39
CA LEU A 32 3.31 -0.56 -9.61
C LEU A 32 3.15 0.19 -8.29
N CYS A 33 3.25 1.53 -8.36
CA CYS A 33 3.12 2.40 -7.20
C CYS A 33 1.74 2.24 -6.55
N PRO A 34 1.63 1.76 -5.30
CA PRO A 34 0.36 1.41 -4.68
C PRO A 34 -0.32 2.63 -4.01
N ASP A 35 -0.39 3.75 -4.72
CA ASP A 35 -0.89 5.02 -4.16
C ASP A 35 -2.34 4.91 -3.72
N ASP A 36 -3.21 4.32 -4.55
CA ASP A 36 -4.62 4.07 -4.23
C ASP A 36 -4.77 3.23 -2.94
N LEU A 37 -3.89 2.24 -2.75
CA LEU A 37 -3.91 1.39 -1.56
C LEU A 37 -3.48 2.16 -0.32
N THR A 38 -2.46 3.02 -0.43
CA THR A 38 -2.06 3.88 0.68
C THR A 38 -3.07 4.97 0.97
N ALA A 39 -3.79 5.47 -0.03
CA ALA A 39 -4.88 6.43 0.15
C ALA A 39 -6.03 5.79 0.95
N GLU A 40 -6.46 4.59 0.57
CA GLU A 40 -7.50 3.85 1.28
C GLU A 40 -7.07 3.51 2.72
N LEU A 41 -5.83 3.02 2.91
CA LEU A 41 -5.29 2.68 4.24
C LEU A 41 -5.15 3.89 5.18
N ASN A 42 -4.94 5.09 4.64
CA ASN A 42 -4.88 6.32 5.43
C ASN A 42 -6.24 7.02 5.55
N GLY A 43 -7.24 6.59 4.78
CA GLY A 43 -8.61 7.11 4.77
C GLY A 43 -9.54 6.24 5.61
N GLU A 44 -10.59 5.72 4.99
CA GLU A 44 -11.63 4.91 5.64
C GLU A 44 -11.16 3.50 5.99
N ALA A 45 -10.13 2.99 5.30
CA ALA A 45 -9.64 1.63 5.40
C ALA A 45 -10.76 0.59 5.22
N ASP A 46 -11.65 0.81 4.25
CA ASP A 46 -12.78 -0.08 3.96
C ASP A 46 -12.26 -1.48 3.53
N PRO A 47 -12.59 -2.55 4.28
CA PRO A 47 -12.16 -3.91 3.95
C PRO A 47 -12.54 -4.35 2.53
N ALA A 48 -13.69 -3.92 2.00
CA ALA A 48 -14.14 -4.30 0.67
C ALA A 48 -13.27 -3.65 -0.42
N ARG A 49 -13.00 -2.34 -0.30
CA ARG A 49 -12.10 -1.61 -1.21
C ARG A 49 -10.68 -2.13 -1.13
N LEU A 50 -10.16 -2.35 0.07
CA LEU A 50 -8.82 -2.91 0.27
C LEU A 50 -8.68 -4.28 -0.42
N THR A 51 -9.67 -5.15 -0.27
CA THR A 51 -9.67 -6.47 -0.92
C THR A 51 -9.67 -6.36 -2.45
N ALA A 52 -10.46 -5.44 -3.02
CA ALA A 52 -10.50 -5.19 -4.46
C ALA A 52 -9.16 -4.67 -4.99
N LEU A 53 -8.56 -3.70 -4.29
CA LEU A 53 -7.24 -3.16 -4.63
C LEU A 53 -6.16 -4.25 -4.56
N LEU A 54 -6.13 -5.05 -3.49
CA LEU A 54 -5.18 -6.16 -3.35
C LEU A 54 -5.33 -7.19 -4.48
N LYS A 55 -6.55 -7.53 -4.90
CA LYS A 55 -6.77 -8.41 -6.06
C LYS A 55 -6.23 -7.81 -7.34
N ARG A 56 -6.47 -6.52 -7.58
CA ARG A 56 -5.96 -5.79 -8.76
C ARG A 56 -4.43 -5.77 -8.79
N TYR A 57 -3.78 -5.47 -7.67
CA TYR A 57 -2.32 -5.49 -7.58
C TYR A 57 -1.74 -6.89 -7.74
N ARG A 58 -2.39 -7.93 -7.21
CA ARG A 58 -1.97 -9.33 -7.44
C ARG A 58 -2.13 -9.76 -8.90
N ALA A 59 -3.20 -9.34 -9.57
CA ALA A 59 -3.42 -9.64 -10.99
C ALA A 59 -2.40 -8.95 -11.91
N GLN A 60 -1.90 -7.79 -11.49
CA GLN A 60 -0.87 -7.05 -12.23
C GLN A 60 0.54 -7.63 -12.03
N LYS A 61 0.77 -8.44 -10.99
CA LYS A 61 2.07 -9.02 -10.63
C LYS A 61 2.45 -10.23 -11.51
N ARG A 62 2.25 -10.16 -12.83
CA ARG A 62 2.35 -11.31 -13.73
C ARG A 62 3.31 -11.10 -14.88
#